data_AF-A0AAW7AX89-F1
#
_entry.id   AF-A0AAW7AX89-F1
#
_cell.length_a   1.000
_cell.length_b   1.000
_cell.length_c   1.000
_cell.angle_alpha   90.00
_cell.angle_beta   90.00
_cell.angle_gamma   90.00
#
_symmetry.space_group_name_H-M   'P 1'
#
loop_
_entity.id
_entity.type
_entity.pdbx_description
1 polymer ?
#
loop_
_entity_poly.entity_id
_entity_poly.type
_entity_poly.pdbx_seq_one_letter_code
_entity_poly.pdbx_strand_id
1 'polypeptide(L)'
;MDWSAVFFLGAVTPAVFLSSGFPPFPATFFLTYGYYNLLVVIRNDSHAQELERFLKEKKQPHEVWEIEKNVLCQHRAFVVPPDHASTRIHTDWRETLQAICALDFPASTRELLHDYAPLMASAIARCELFLPPLGSELRLFNAQLLDDAKESMEEMQKGEFQARNIFESHLKDVTAAVARLSSQCFSGVSPIVLTECHFWIHSLLGIGTATLALQRISSFVEDALGRFNFALRVFEFSRRPPVELHKTPFADKKVWHDAYLGCHSEEIQQEYENDRYPMLVYFSRRDGFRQASRCTLSAPLSSVNACDALPWSLFNITHELSHVFVETVLGEIIDSSEDGIFQKLYDWSYNYDEGNRPKSFLDSIRYFFISIVAQHHAAQSSKKLTITDAEHLRDIYGRLLPEFREVAVHLFDFIYFYKKDEKTYVKGIWLSWNVLPDLRRRYDDYIVRTLAALSVNQLHLETNRADATIARFLEITKELQATLARIPSNAVNIFEEIHDHLEKRREKLKPLLLAFINLAQFMSTILYSEEAAAQLHIQNHKNFSGAGGILIPDHLDNPLKYLLEKTRNLDPSGTQSLCMLNSLAYNRPEIAR
;
A
#
# COMPACT_ATOMS: atom_id res chain seq x y z
N MET A 1 9.68 28.00 35.80
CA MET A 1 8.93 28.65 34.71
C MET A 1 7.50 28.31 34.98
N ASP A 2 6.61 29.29 35.15
CA ASP A 2 5.22 29.02 35.48
C ASP A 2 4.40 28.96 34.19
N TRP A 3 3.73 27.84 33.98
CA TRP A 3 2.90 27.55 32.82
C TRP A 3 1.46 27.71 33.28
N SER A 4 0.62 28.40 32.50
CA SER A 4 -0.79 28.60 32.84
C SER A 4 -1.66 27.47 32.28
N ALA A 5 -1.45 27.13 31.01
CA ALA A 5 -2.27 26.13 30.33
C ALA A 5 -1.54 25.45 29.17
N VAL A 6 -1.91 24.20 28.90
CA VAL A 6 -1.51 23.42 27.73
C VAL A 6 -2.76 23.04 26.96
N PHE A 7 -2.78 23.37 25.67
CA PHE A 7 -3.87 23.04 24.76
C PHE A 7 -3.42 21.92 23.83
N PHE A 8 -4.23 20.87 23.74
CA PHE A 8 -4.07 19.77 22.81
C PHE A 8 -5.05 19.98 21.66
N LEU A 9 -4.53 20.28 20.47
CA LEU A 9 -5.31 20.65 19.28
C LEU A 9 -5.14 19.60 18.20
N GLY A 10 -6.24 19.23 17.55
CA GLY A 10 -6.22 18.27 16.46
C GLY A 10 -7.60 17.73 16.11
N ALA A 11 -7.82 17.27 14.89
CA ALA A 11 -6.91 17.41 13.76
C ALA A 11 -6.80 18.88 13.31
N VAL A 12 -5.57 19.37 13.06
CA VAL A 12 -5.31 20.71 12.51
C VAL A 12 -4.23 20.65 11.44
N THR A 13 -4.29 21.53 10.44
CA THR A 13 -3.16 21.77 9.53
C THR A 13 -2.22 22.80 10.17
N PRO A 14 -1.08 22.41 10.78
CA PRO A 14 -0.35 23.31 11.68
C PRO A 14 0.18 24.56 10.97
N ALA A 15 0.65 24.43 9.72
CA ALA A 15 1.11 25.57 8.93
C ALA A 15 0.01 26.62 8.68
N VAL A 16 -1.22 26.18 8.41
CA VAL A 16 -2.37 27.08 8.18
C VAL A 16 -2.80 27.73 9.49
N PHE A 17 -2.89 26.93 10.55
CA PHE A 17 -3.25 27.42 11.89
C PHE A 17 -2.28 28.49 12.38
N LEU A 18 -0.97 28.26 12.26
CA LEU A 18 0.05 29.21 12.71
C LEU A 18 0.14 30.48 11.88
N SER A 19 -0.14 30.41 10.57
CA SER A 19 0.01 31.56 9.67
C SER A 19 -1.20 32.49 9.65
N SER A 20 -2.41 31.95 9.83
CA SER A 20 -3.65 32.72 9.64
C SER A 20 -4.73 32.46 10.69
N GLY A 21 -4.54 31.45 11.54
CA GLY A 21 -5.50 31.04 12.57
C GLY A 21 -5.13 31.46 13.99
N PHE A 22 -3.86 31.70 14.32
CA PHE A 22 -3.47 31.89 15.70
C PHE A 22 -3.60 33.36 16.16
N PRO A 23 -4.20 33.65 17.33
CA PRO A 23 -4.23 35.01 17.88
C PRO A 23 -2.81 35.56 18.15
N PRO A 24 -2.59 36.89 18.03
CA PRO A 24 -1.24 37.47 18.02
C PRO A 24 -0.64 37.66 19.43
N PHE A 25 -0.49 36.58 20.19
CA PHE A 25 0.20 36.59 21.49
C PHE A 25 1.33 35.53 21.59
N PRO A 26 2.28 35.68 22.53
CA PRO A 26 3.36 34.71 22.69
C PRO A 26 2.86 33.33 23.15
N ALA A 27 3.27 32.30 22.43
CA ALA A 27 3.00 30.89 22.74
C ALA A 27 4.16 29.99 22.33
N THR A 28 4.23 28.79 22.90
CA THR A 28 5.17 27.74 22.45
C THR A 28 4.39 26.61 21.79
N PHE A 29 4.88 26.11 20.66
CA PHE A 29 4.21 25.09 19.86
C PHE A 29 5.04 23.82 19.78
N PHE A 30 4.37 22.67 19.86
CA PHE A 30 4.98 21.37 19.63
C PHE A 30 4.13 20.55 18.66
N LEU A 31 4.77 19.91 17.70
CA LEU A 31 4.12 18.89 16.88
C LEU A 31 4.12 17.57 17.63
N THR A 32 3.09 16.75 17.41
CA THR A 32 3.00 15.40 17.98
C THR A 32 2.67 14.38 16.90
N TYR A 33 2.94 13.11 17.18
CA TYR A 33 2.48 12.02 16.32
C TYR A 33 1.01 11.65 16.55
N GLY A 34 0.36 12.17 17.58
CA GLY A 34 -1.02 11.83 17.93
C GLY A 34 -2.06 12.43 16.98
N TYR A 35 -3.34 12.13 17.25
CA TYR A 35 -4.45 12.84 16.61
C TYR A 35 -4.47 14.32 17.01
N TYR A 36 -4.21 14.62 18.29
CA TYR A 36 -3.87 15.97 18.75
C TYR A 36 -2.46 16.35 18.29
N ASN A 37 -2.36 16.68 17.02
CA ASN A 37 -1.10 16.84 16.30
C ASN A 37 -0.39 18.18 16.59
N LEU A 38 -1.03 19.10 17.31
CA LEU A 38 -0.44 20.37 17.75
C LEU A 38 -0.69 20.63 19.24
N LEU A 39 0.39 20.88 20.00
CA LEU A 39 0.32 21.37 21.37
C LEU A 39 0.63 22.86 21.40
N VAL A 40 -0.16 23.60 22.18
CA VAL A 40 0.08 25.02 22.45
C VAL A 40 0.25 25.24 23.94
N VAL A 41 1.41 25.77 24.34
CA VAL A 41 1.73 26.09 25.73
C VAL A 41 1.61 27.59 25.93
N ILE A 42 0.75 27.98 26.87
CA ILE A 42 0.46 29.36 27.22
C ILE A 42 0.87 29.63 28.68
N ARG A 43 1.54 30.77 28.90
CA ARG A 43 2.06 31.19 30.22
C ARG A 43 1.22 32.27 30.91
N ASN A 44 0.16 32.74 30.27
CA ASN A 44 -0.67 33.83 30.76
C ASN A 44 -2.14 33.43 30.68
N ASP A 45 -2.86 33.55 31.79
CA ASP A 45 -4.26 33.10 31.90
C ASP A 45 -5.19 33.88 30.96
N SER A 46 -4.93 35.17 30.73
CA SER A 46 -5.71 35.98 29.78
C SER A 46 -5.54 35.47 28.34
N HIS A 47 -4.32 35.13 27.94
CA HIS A 47 -4.07 34.54 26.62
C HIS A 47 -4.66 33.13 26.50
N ALA A 48 -4.66 32.35 27.59
CA ALA A 48 -5.28 31.02 27.60
C ALA A 48 -6.80 31.12 27.40
N GLN A 49 -7.47 32.04 28.10
CA GLN A 49 -8.90 32.32 27.92
C GLN A 49 -9.22 32.85 26.52
N GLU A 50 -8.36 33.70 25.96
CA GLU A 50 -8.50 34.19 24.59
C GLU A 50 -8.37 33.05 23.57
N LEU A 51 -7.40 32.16 23.73
CA LEU A 51 -7.24 30.98 22.88
C LEU A 51 -8.45 30.04 22.99
N GLU A 52 -8.92 29.75 24.20
CA GLU A 52 -10.07 28.87 24.42
C GLU A 52 -11.34 29.44 23.75
N ARG A 53 -11.57 30.74 23.86
CA ARG A 53 -12.68 31.43 23.18
C ARG A 53 -12.55 31.31 21.67
N PHE A 54 -11.36 31.62 21.14
CA PHE A 54 -11.09 31.53 19.71
C PHE A 54 -11.34 30.11 19.16
N LEU A 55 -10.84 29.07 19.85
CA LEU A 55 -11.01 27.69 19.43
C LEU A 55 -12.49 27.25 19.45
N LYS A 56 -13.26 27.69 20.44
CA LYS A 56 -14.71 27.44 20.51
C LYS A 56 -15.47 28.13 19.37
N GLU A 57 -15.13 29.39 19.06
CA GLU A 57 -15.71 30.12 17.94
C GLU A 57 -15.41 29.44 16.59
N LYS A 58 -14.20 28.89 16.44
CA LYS A 58 -13.82 28.10 15.26
C LYS A 58 -14.34 26.67 15.25
N LYS A 59 -15.04 26.23 16.30
CA LYS A 59 -15.43 24.83 16.50
C LYS A 59 -14.25 23.88 16.27
N GLN A 60 -13.08 24.20 16.83
CA GLN A 60 -11.91 23.33 16.77
C GLN A 60 -11.93 22.37 17.98
N PRO A 61 -11.92 21.04 17.80
CA PRO A 61 -11.78 20.11 18.91
C PRO A 61 -10.46 20.34 19.66
N HIS A 62 -10.55 20.39 20.99
CA HIS A 62 -9.37 20.61 21.85
C HIS A 62 -9.57 20.10 23.28
N GLU A 63 -8.46 19.76 23.95
CA GLU A 63 -8.41 19.57 25.40
C GLU A 63 -7.52 20.62 26.03
N VAL A 64 -7.95 21.22 27.14
CA VAL A 64 -7.18 22.21 27.90
C VAL A 64 -6.80 21.62 29.24
N TRP A 65 -5.51 21.70 29.54
CA TRP A 65 -4.93 21.32 30.83
C TRP A 65 -4.45 22.59 31.53
N GLU A 66 -5.07 22.94 32.66
CA GLU A 66 -4.67 24.08 33.49
C GLU A 66 -3.57 23.64 34.46
N ILE A 67 -2.49 24.42 34.49
CA ILE A 67 -1.30 24.11 35.28
C ILE A 67 -1.14 25.20 36.34
N GLU A 68 -1.02 24.81 37.60
CA GLU A 68 -0.58 25.71 38.67
C GLU A 68 0.63 25.11 39.37
N LYS A 69 1.69 25.90 39.54
CA LYS A 69 2.94 25.47 40.20
C LYS A 69 3.53 24.16 39.61
N ASN A 70 3.41 23.98 38.30
CA ASN A 70 3.83 22.78 37.55
C ASN A 70 3.02 21.50 37.87
N VAL A 71 1.81 21.64 38.41
CA VAL A 71 0.88 20.54 38.66
C VAL A 71 -0.35 20.72 37.79
N LEU A 72 -0.84 19.64 37.18
CA LEU A 72 -2.13 19.63 36.49
C LEU A 72 -3.25 19.80 37.51
N CYS A 73 -3.95 20.93 37.46
CA CYS A 73 -5.00 21.27 38.43
C CYS A 73 -6.39 20.94 37.91
N GLN A 74 -6.64 21.24 36.63
CA GLN A 74 -7.90 20.95 35.95
C GLN A 74 -7.63 20.53 34.51
N HIS A 75 -8.54 19.75 33.96
CA HIS A 75 -8.58 19.46 32.54
C HIS A 75 -10.01 19.55 32.04
N ARG A 76 -10.19 20.12 30.85
CA ARG A 76 -11.49 20.29 30.19
C ARG A 76 -11.36 19.88 28.74
N ALA A 77 -12.20 18.95 28.30
CA ALA A 77 -12.29 18.57 26.90
C ALA A 77 -13.44 19.32 26.22
N PHE A 78 -13.15 19.89 25.06
CA PHE A 78 -14.13 20.41 24.14
C PHE A 78 -14.10 19.56 22.87
N VAL A 79 -15.05 18.64 22.79
CA VAL A 79 -15.31 17.88 21.56
C VAL A 79 -16.45 18.56 20.85
N VAL A 80 -16.26 18.89 19.57
CA VAL A 80 -17.29 19.50 18.75
C VAL A 80 -18.29 18.40 18.42
N PRO A 81 -19.57 18.52 18.83
CA PRO A 81 -20.58 17.59 18.40
C PRO A 81 -20.67 17.64 16.86
N PRO A 82 -20.83 16.51 16.17
CA PRO A 82 -21.05 16.52 14.73
C PRO A 82 -22.17 17.50 14.37
N ASP A 83 -21.88 18.50 13.51
CA ASP A 83 -22.88 19.49 13.10
C ASP A 83 -24.04 18.75 12.40
N HIS A 84 -25.27 18.97 12.91
CA HIS A 84 -26.50 18.24 12.57
C HIS A 84 -26.93 18.24 11.09
N ALA A 85 -26.16 18.81 10.16
CA ALA A 85 -26.49 18.87 8.74
C ALA A 85 -25.74 17.84 7.86
N SER A 86 -24.56 17.33 8.27
CA SER A 86 -23.75 16.42 7.43
C SER A 86 -23.21 15.18 8.14
N THR A 87 -23.31 15.10 9.47
CA THR A 87 -22.85 13.95 10.27
C THR A 87 -23.97 13.47 11.18
N ARG A 88 -24.99 12.81 10.61
CA ARG A 88 -25.86 11.96 11.44
C ARG A 88 -24.96 10.85 11.99
N ILE A 89 -25.03 10.56 13.29
CA ILE A 89 -24.50 9.30 13.82
C ILE A 89 -25.22 8.21 13.03
N HIS A 90 -24.49 7.52 12.16
CA HIS A 90 -25.07 6.48 11.34
C HIS A 90 -25.31 5.28 12.26
N THR A 91 -26.48 4.67 12.19
CA THR A 91 -26.80 3.47 12.98
C THR A 91 -26.81 2.20 12.14
N ASP A 92 -26.66 2.33 10.84
CA ASP A 92 -26.58 1.24 9.86
C ASP A 92 -25.51 0.21 10.21
N TRP A 93 -24.32 0.67 10.65
CA TRP A 93 -23.23 -0.23 11.03
C TRP A 93 -23.56 -1.11 12.24
N ARG A 94 -24.46 -0.67 13.13
CA ARG A 94 -24.93 -1.49 14.26
C ARG A 94 -25.79 -2.63 13.77
N GLU A 95 -26.67 -2.36 12.80
CA GLU A 95 -27.52 -3.37 12.16
C GLU A 95 -26.66 -4.37 11.40
N THR A 96 -25.66 -3.91 10.65
CA THR A 96 -24.70 -4.77 9.96
C THR A 96 -23.92 -5.64 10.95
N LEU A 97 -23.34 -5.08 12.02
CA LEU A 97 -22.63 -5.87 13.04
C LEU A 97 -23.55 -6.90 13.70
N GLN A 98 -24.78 -6.51 14.04
CA GLN A 98 -25.77 -7.42 14.60
C GLN A 98 -26.10 -8.56 13.62
N ALA A 99 -26.24 -8.25 12.33
CA ALA A 99 -26.50 -9.24 11.29
C ALA A 99 -25.35 -10.23 11.16
N ILE A 100 -24.09 -9.78 11.17
CA ILE A 100 -22.91 -10.66 11.14
C ILE A 100 -22.91 -11.60 12.34
N CYS A 101 -23.09 -11.06 13.55
CA CYS A 101 -23.08 -11.85 14.78
C CYS A 101 -24.29 -12.80 14.91
N ALA A 102 -25.37 -12.57 14.15
CA ALA A 102 -26.55 -13.43 14.14
C ALA A 102 -26.41 -14.65 13.20
N LEU A 103 -25.38 -14.70 12.35
CA LEU A 103 -25.10 -15.85 11.50
C LEU A 103 -24.72 -17.08 12.33
N ASP A 104 -25.22 -18.25 11.94
CA ASP A 104 -25.06 -19.51 12.68
C ASP A 104 -23.69 -20.18 12.42
N PHE A 105 -22.63 -19.48 12.82
CA PHE A 105 -21.27 -20.00 12.69
C PHE A 105 -20.89 -20.98 13.82
N PRO A 106 -19.92 -21.88 13.57
CA PRO A 106 -19.28 -22.69 14.61
C PRO A 106 -18.67 -21.85 15.73
N ALA A 107 -18.45 -22.48 16.89
CA ALA A 107 -17.97 -21.78 18.10
C ALA A 107 -16.67 -20.99 17.89
N SER A 108 -15.69 -21.54 17.15
CA SER A 108 -14.40 -20.84 16.92
C SER A 108 -14.56 -19.54 16.13
N THR A 109 -15.42 -19.53 15.11
CA THR A 109 -15.69 -18.33 14.31
C THR A 109 -16.49 -17.32 15.13
N ARG A 110 -17.44 -17.79 15.95
CA ARG A 110 -18.20 -16.92 16.87
C ARG A 110 -17.30 -16.22 17.89
N GLU A 111 -16.28 -16.89 18.42
CA GLU A 111 -15.29 -16.25 19.32
C GLU A 111 -14.55 -15.11 18.61
N LEU A 112 -14.12 -15.30 17.36
CA LEU A 112 -13.48 -14.23 16.56
C LEU A 112 -14.44 -13.06 16.31
N LEU A 113 -15.72 -13.34 16.05
CA LEU A 113 -16.74 -12.30 15.88
C LEU A 113 -17.01 -11.53 17.18
N HIS A 114 -16.95 -12.21 18.33
CA HIS A 114 -17.06 -11.58 19.65
C HIS A 114 -15.92 -10.61 19.96
N ASP A 115 -14.73 -10.84 19.40
CA ASP A 115 -13.62 -9.88 19.48
C ASP A 115 -13.78 -8.76 18.44
N TYR A 116 -14.11 -9.11 17.20
CA TYR A 116 -14.24 -8.17 16.08
C TYR A 116 -15.30 -7.11 16.33
N ALA A 117 -16.53 -7.50 16.68
CA ALA A 117 -17.68 -6.60 16.73
C ALA A 117 -17.51 -5.42 17.71
N PRO A 118 -17.12 -5.61 18.98
CA PRO A 118 -16.90 -4.49 19.89
C PRO A 118 -15.71 -3.62 19.47
N LEU A 119 -14.67 -4.20 18.87
CA LEU A 119 -13.53 -3.46 18.35
C LEU A 119 -13.92 -2.55 17.19
N MET A 120 -14.64 -3.10 16.19
CA MET A 120 -15.12 -2.34 15.05
C MET A 120 -16.13 -1.26 15.49
N ALA A 121 -17.06 -1.59 16.39
CA ALA A 121 -17.99 -0.62 16.96
C ALA A 121 -17.27 0.55 17.65
N SER A 122 -16.26 0.24 18.46
CA SER A 122 -15.42 1.25 19.13
C SER A 122 -14.64 2.10 18.14
N ALA A 123 -14.05 1.47 17.11
CA ALA A 123 -13.31 2.15 16.05
C ALA A 123 -14.21 3.12 15.27
N ILE A 124 -15.36 2.66 14.77
CA ILE A 124 -16.33 3.48 14.03
C ILE A 124 -16.80 4.64 14.90
N ALA A 125 -17.21 4.39 16.15
CA ALA A 125 -17.69 5.45 17.05
C ALA A 125 -16.63 6.54 17.30
N ARG A 126 -15.35 6.17 17.45
CA ARG A 126 -14.25 7.13 17.57
C ARG A 126 -13.99 7.87 16.26
N CYS A 127 -14.01 7.17 15.12
CA CYS A 127 -13.88 7.79 13.82
C CYS A 127 -15.01 8.80 13.56
N GLU A 128 -16.25 8.50 13.89
CA GLU A 128 -17.37 9.45 13.70
C GLU A 128 -17.17 10.76 14.49
N LEU A 129 -16.47 10.71 15.62
CA LEU A 129 -16.16 11.88 16.43
C LEU A 129 -14.91 12.64 15.96
N PHE A 130 -13.87 11.92 15.57
CA PHE A 130 -12.54 12.51 15.34
C PHE A 130 -12.10 12.47 13.88
N LEU A 131 -12.51 11.47 13.11
CA LEU A 131 -12.10 11.21 11.72
C LEU A 131 -13.26 10.69 10.84
N PRO A 132 -14.29 11.52 10.56
CA PRO A 132 -15.50 11.06 9.86
C PRO A 132 -15.27 10.38 8.49
N PRO A 133 -14.30 10.81 7.66
CA PRO A 133 -13.99 10.11 6.41
C PRO A 133 -13.58 8.64 6.63
N LEU A 134 -12.68 8.39 7.58
CA LEU A 134 -12.26 7.04 7.94
C LEU A 134 -13.41 6.24 8.57
N GLY A 135 -14.31 6.91 9.31
CA GLY A 135 -15.52 6.27 9.83
C GLY A 135 -16.41 5.72 8.71
N SER A 136 -16.54 6.46 7.61
CA SER A 136 -17.28 6.02 6.42
C SER A 136 -16.63 4.82 5.75
N GLU A 137 -15.30 4.81 5.63
CA GLU A 137 -14.55 3.65 5.11
C GLU A 137 -14.74 2.41 6.01
N LEU A 138 -14.68 2.55 7.34
CA LEU A 138 -14.93 1.43 8.25
C LEU A 138 -16.36 0.89 8.19
N ARG A 139 -17.36 1.74 7.93
CA ARG A 139 -18.74 1.28 7.73
C ARG A 139 -18.89 0.48 6.43
N LEU A 140 -18.32 0.97 5.34
CA LEU A 140 -18.30 0.26 4.06
C LEU A 140 -17.59 -1.09 4.20
N PHE A 141 -16.43 -1.10 4.85
CA PHE A 141 -15.70 -2.33 5.18
C PHE A 141 -16.58 -3.33 5.93
N ASN A 142 -17.28 -2.87 6.98
CA ASN A 142 -18.13 -3.73 7.79
C ASN A 142 -19.32 -4.29 7.00
N ALA A 143 -19.86 -3.53 6.04
CA ALA A 143 -20.88 -4.02 5.11
C ALA A 143 -20.33 -5.13 4.22
N GLN A 144 -19.14 -4.95 3.65
CA GLN A 144 -18.53 -5.96 2.79
C GLN A 144 -18.19 -7.25 3.56
N LEU A 145 -17.70 -7.12 4.80
CA LEU A 145 -17.44 -8.29 5.64
C LEU A 145 -18.73 -9.10 5.95
N LEU A 146 -19.89 -8.44 6.02
CA LEU A 146 -21.17 -9.15 6.15
C LEU A 146 -21.48 -9.99 4.92
N ASP A 147 -21.18 -9.48 3.73
CA ASP A 147 -21.41 -10.22 2.50
C ASP A 147 -20.44 -11.40 2.36
N ASP A 148 -19.15 -11.20 2.68
CA ASP A 148 -18.17 -12.30 2.80
C ASP A 148 -18.61 -13.37 3.81
N ALA A 149 -19.20 -12.95 4.94
CA ALA A 149 -19.69 -13.85 5.97
C ALA A 149 -20.90 -14.69 5.49
N LYS A 150 -21.81 -14.09 4.72
CA LYS A 150 -22.95 -14.81 4.11
C LYS A 150 -22.46 -15.81 3.07
N GLU A 151 -21.56 -15.40 2.19
CA GLU A 151 -20.98 -16.27 1.15
C GLU A 151 -20.28 -17.48 1.79
N SER A 152 -19.44 -17.24 2.80
CA SER A 152 -18.76 -18.31 3.55
C SER A 152 -19.76 -19.29 4.18
N MET A 153 -20.87 -18.80 4.73
CA MET A 153 -21.94 -19.64 5.28
C MET A 153 -22.64 -20.48 4.21
N GLU A 154 -22.92 -19.92 3.04
CA GLU A 154 -23.54 -20.65 1.93
C GLU A 154 -22.62 -21.76 1.42
N GLU A 155 -21.32 -21.50 1.27
CA GLU A 155 -20.32 -22.49 0.88
C GLU A 155 -20.16 -23.59 1.94
N MET A 156 -20.17 -23.23 3.22
CA MET A 156 -20.17 -24.20 4.32
C MET A 156 -21.39 -25.13 4.28
N GLN A 157 -22.58 -24.60 3.96
CA GLN A 157 -23.79 -25.41 3.81
C GLN A 157 -23.71 -26.39 2.63
N LYS A 158 -22.92 -26.04 1.60
CA LYS A 158 -22.60 -26.94 0.46
C LYS A 158 -21.50 -27.97 0.79
N GLY A 159 -20.91 -27.90 1.98
CA GLY A 159 -19.86 -28.82 2.45
C GLY A 159 -18.43 -28.35 2.16
N GLU A 160 -18.24 -27.09 1.74
CA GLU A 160 -16.94 -26.53 1.40
C GLU A 160 -16.27 -25.92 2.63
N PHE A 161 -15.60 -26.75 3.42
CA PHE A 161 -14.94 -26.31 4.66
C PHE A 161 -13.77 -25.33 4.45
N GLN A 162 -13.25 -25.19 3.23
CA GLN A 162 -12.17 -24.27 2.92
C GLN A 162 -12.62 -22.80 3.03
N ALA A 163 -13.85 -22.50 2.59
CA ALA A 163 -14.50 -21.20 2.72
C ALA A 163 -14.41 -20.63 4.13
N ARG A 164 -14.71 -21.49 5.12
CA ARG A 164 -14.64 -21.14 6.54
C ARG A 164 -13.23 -20.75 6.96
N ASN A 165 -12.23 -21.54 6.57
CA ASN A 165 -10.86 -21.30 6.99
C ASN A 165 -10.32 -19.98 6.40
N ILE A 166 -10.72 -19.67 5.16
CA ILE A 166 -10.41 -18.40 4.50
C ILE A 166 -11.06 -17.25 5.28
N PHE A 167 -12.36 -17.35 5.58
CA PHE A 167 -13.08 -16.33 6.34
C PHE A 167 -12.52 -16.14 7.77
N GLU A 168 -12.23 -17.23 8.49
CA GLU A 168 -11.62 -17.15 9.83
C GLU A 168 -10.22 -16.51 9.80
N SER A 169 -9.42 -16.79 8.76
CA SER A 169 -8.10 -16.15 8.60
C SER A 169 -8.26 -14.65 8.33
N HIS A 170 -9.15 -14.30 7.41
CA HIS A 170 -9.47 -12.91 7.09
C HIS A 170 -9.96 -12.14 8.33
N LEU A 171 -10.92 -12.70 9.06
CA LEU A 171 -11.46 -12.10 10.28
C LEU A 171 -10.38 -11.87 11.36
N LYS A 172 -9.40 -12.79 11.50
CA LYS A 172 -8.27 -12.60 12.43
C LYS A 172 -7.39 -11.42 12.02
N ASP A 173 -7.04 -11.33 10.73
CA ASP A 173 -6.18 -10.27 10.22
C ASP A 173 -6.86 -8.90 10.35
N VAL A 174 -8.15 -8.83 10.00
CA VAL A 174 -8.97 -7.64 10.14
C VAL A 174 -9.12 -7.22 11.59
N THR A 175 -9.45 -8.15 12.49
CA THR A 175 -9.59 -7.85 13.93
C THR A 175 -8.28 -7.27 14.48
N ALA A 176 -7.15 -7.85 14.10
CA ALA A 176 -5.83 -7.36 14.49
C ALA A 176 -5.52 -5.97 13.88
N ALA A 177 -5.95 -5.70 12.64
CA ALA A 177 -5.80 -4.40 12.00
C ALA A 177 -6.65 -3.32 12.69
N VAL A 178 -7.93 -3.59 12.96
CA VAL A 178 -8.86 -2.67 13.63
C VAL A 178 -8.41 -2.38 15.07
N ALA A 179 -7.92 -3.39 15.80
CA ALA A 179 -7.36 -3.19 17.14
C ALA A 179 -6.14 -2.27 17.11
N ARG A 180 -5.25 -2.44 16.13
CA ARG A 180 -4.08 -1.57 15.94
C ARG A 180 -4.47 -0.18 15.52
N LEU A 181 -5.38 -0.03 14.54
CA LEU A 181 -5.91 1.26 14.14
C LEU A 181 -6.48 2.01 15.35
N SER A 182 -7.32 1.34 16.14
CA SER A 182 -7.98 1.94 17.30
C SER A 182 -7.00 2.41 18.36
N SER A 183 -6.01 1.57 18.68
CA SER A 183 -4.99 1.89 19.68
C SER A 183 -3.96 2.89 19.18
N GLN A 184 -3.50 2.78 17.94
CA GLN A 184 -2.48 3.66 17.38
C GLN A 184 -3.02 5.05 17.06
N CYS A 185 -4.22 5.11 16.48
CA CYS A 185 -4.80 6.36 16.03
C CYS A 185 -5.44 7.16 17.17
N PHE A 186 -6.14 6.47 18.07
CA PHE A 186 -6.97 7.12 19.09
C PHE A 186 -6.44 7.01 20.53
N SER A 187 -5.23 6.49 20.75
CA SER A 187 -4.60 6.71 22.06
C SER A 187 -4.31 8.20 22.23
N GLY A 188 -4.60 8.77 23.40
CA GLY A 188 -4.37 10.20 23.65
C GLY A 188 -5.37 11.13 22.99
N VAL A 189 -6.57 10.67 22.62
CA VAL A 189 -7.72 11.54 22.32
C VAL A 189 -8.53 11.85 23.58
N SER A 190 -9.37 12.87 23.53
CA SER A 190 -10.12 13.29 24.72
C SER A 190 -11.10 12.22 25.24
N PRO A 191 -11.20 12.06 26.57
CA PRO A 191 -10.36 12.68 27.60
C PRO A 191 -8.96 12.02 27.68
N ILE A 192 -7.89 12.80 27.48
CA ILE A 192 -6.52 12.25 27.31
C ILE A 192 -6.09 11.44 28.53
N VAL A 193 -6.39 11.95 29.74
CA VAL A 193 -6.03 11.33 31.02
C VAL A 193 -6.67 9.96 31.26
N LEU A 194 -7.70 9.61 30.49
CA LEU A 194 -8.40 8.32 30.59
C LEU A 194 -7.96 7.33 29.51
N THR A 195 -7.05 7.73 28.62
CA THR A 195 -6.55 6.87 27.55
C THR A 195 -5.14 6.38 27.85
N GLU A 196 -4.96 5.06 27.86
CA GLU A 196 -3.63 4.46 27.93
C GLU A 196 -3.02 4.39 26.51
N CYS A 197 -1.73 4.70 26.37
CA CYS A 197 -1.00 4.57 25.11
C CYS A 197 0.08 3.49 25.21
N HIS A 198 -0.12 2.35 24.55
CA HIS A 198 0.90 1.27 24.50
C HIS A 198 2.08 1.57 23.55
N PHE A 199 2.12 2.76 22.94
CA PHE A 199 3.13 3.19 21.97
C PHE A 199 4.01 4.34 22.49
N TRP A 200 4.12 4.49 23.82
CA TRP A 200 4.84 5.59 24.49
C TRP A 200 6.29 5.80 24.02
N ILE A 201 6.96 4.77 23.50
CA ILE A 201 8.33 4.91 22.96
C ILE A 201 8.40 5.81 21.71
N HIS A 202 7.27 5.97 21.01
CA HIS A 202 7.15 6.87 19.85
C HIS A 202 6.37 8.13 20.22
N SER A 203 5.31 8.00 21.02
CA SER A 203 4.47 9.14 21.40
C SER A 203 3.55 8.80 22.57
N LEU A 204 3.41 9.74 23.50
CA LEU A 204 2.44 9.67 24.60
C LEU A 204 0.99 9.81 24.12
N LEU A 205 0.78 10.44 22.97
CA LEU A 205 -0.54 10.71 22.38
C LEU A 205 -0.87 9.77 21.21
N GLY A 206 -0.29 8.56 21.21
CA GLY A 206 -0.41 7.64 20.08
C GLY A 206 0.28 8.16 18.82
N ILE A 207 0.02 7.49 17.70
CA ILE A 207 0.63 7.77 16.39
C ILE A 207 -0.41 8.09 15.30
N GLY A 208 -1.55 8.68 15.68
CA GLY A 208 -2.66 8.99 14.77
C GLY A 208 -2.28 9.83 13.55
N THR A 209 -1.36 10.77 13.67
CA THR A 209 -0.81 11.50 12.51
C THR A 209 -0.11 10.56 11.54
N ALA A 210 0.68 9.59 12.05
CA ALA A 210 1.35 8.61 11.18
C ALA A 210 0.35 7.67 10.50
N THR A 211 -0.65 7.19 11.25
CA THR A 211 -1.73 6.33 10.72
C THR A 211 -2.52 7.03 9.63
N LEU A 212 -2.88 8.30 9.83
CA LEU A 212 -3.58 9.11 8.83
C LEU A 212 -2.74 9.37 7.59
N ALA A 213 -1.44 9.64 7.75
CA ALA A 213 -0.53 9.79 6.62
C ALA A 213 -0.49 8.51 5.77
N LEU A 214 -0.38 7.34 6.41
CA LEU A 214 -0.38 6.06 5.74
C LEU A 214 -1.73 5.77 5.05
N GLN A 215 -2.84 6.04 5.72
CA GLN A 215 -4.18 5.84 5.16
C GLN A 215 -4.34 6.67 3.89
N ARG A 216 -3.92 7.93 3.92
CA ARG A 216 -4.00 8.82 2.76
C ARG A 216 -3.16 8.40 1.57
N ILE A 217 -2.00 7.80 1.81
CA ILE A 217 -1.19 7.22 0.73
C ILE A 217 -1.96 6.04 0.12
N SER A 218 -2.50 5.15 0.95
CA SER A 218 -3.29 4.01 0.51
C SER A 218 -4.54 4.43 -0.27
N SER A 219 -5.39 5.30 0.30
CA SER A 219 -6.61 5.79 -0.34
C SER A 219 -6.29 6.51 -1.65
N PHE A 220 -5.19 7.28 -1.74
CA PHE A 220 -4.77 7.90 -3.00
C PHE A 220 -4.50 6.87 -4.10
N VAL A 221 -3.78 5.79 -3.76
CA VAL A 221 -3.47 4.72 -4.73
C VAL A 221 -4.72 3.93 -5.10
N GLU A 222 -5.59 3.60 -4.13
CA GLU A 222 -6.88 2.96 -4.38
C GLU A 222 -7.78 3.81 -5.27
N ASP A 223 -7.86 5.11 -5.03
CA ASP A 223 -8.68 6.01 -5.85
C ASP A 223 -8.13 6.11 -7.27
N ALA A 224 -6.80 6.13 -7.44
CA ALA A 224 -6.16 6.23 -8.75
C ALA A 224 -6.19 4.92 -9.55
N LEU A 225 -5.93 3.78 -8.91
CA LEU A 225 -5.78 2.47 -9.57
C LEU A 225 -6.94 1.50 -9.29
N GLY A 226 -7.59 1.57 -8.14
CA GLY A 226 -8.74 0.73 -7.81
C GLY A 226 -9.90 0.96 -8.78
N ARG A 227 -10.23 2.23 -9.06
CA ARG A 227 -11.25 2.62 -10.05
C ARG A 227 -10.93 2.15 -11.47
N PHE A 228 -9.65 1.90 -11.77
CA PHE A 228 -9.25 1.35 -13.05
C PHE A 228 -9.66 -0.12 -13.19
N ASN A 229 -9.79 -0.86 -12.08
CA ASN A 229 -10.19 -2.28 -12.00
C ASN A 229 -9.51 -3.15 -13.07
N PHE A 230 -8.23 -3.45 -12.81
CA PHE A 230 -7.41 -4.24 -13.74
C PHE A 230 -8.01 -5.63 -14.03
N ALA A 231 -8.54 -6.31 -13.01
CA ALA A 231 -9.08 -7.66 -13.16
C ALA A 231 -10.26 -7.67 -14.15
N LEU A 232 -11.25 -6.80 -13.96
CA LEU A 232 -12.41 -6.73 -14.86
C LEU A 232 -12.00 -6.36 -16.30
N ARG A 233 -11.02 -5.48 -16.47
CA ARG A 233 -10.47 -5.17 -17.81
C ARG A 233 -9.75 -6.35 -18.46
N VAL A 234 -9.09 -7.20 -17.67
CA VAL A 234 -8.52 -8.46 -18.17
C VAL A 234 -9.63 -9.46 -18.51
N PHE A 235 -10.69 -9.56 -17.69
CA PHE A 235 -11.84 -10.41 -17.97
C PHE A 235 -12.51 -10.06 -19.32
N GLU A 236 -12.60 -8.77 -19.67
CA GLU A 236 -13.13 -8.32 -20.97
C GLU A 236 -12.33 -8.85 -22.19
N PHE A 237 -11.10 -9.33 -21.99
CA PHE A 237 -10.35 -10.01 -23.06
C PHE A 237 -10.96 -11.37 -23.43
N SER A 238 -11.82 -11.95 -22.60
CA SER A 238 -12.61 -13.15 -22.94
C SER A 238 -13.55 -12.91 -24.13
N ARG A 239 -13.98 -11.65 -24.34
CA ARG A 239 -14.89 -11.24 -25.42
C ARG A 239 -14.17 -10.83 -26.70
N ARG A 240 -12.83 -10.76 -26.67
CA ARG A 240 -12.00 -10.34 -27.82
C ARG A 240 -11.50 -11.56 -28.60
N PRO A 241 -11.30 -11.44 -29.92
CA PRO A 241 -10.75 -12.52 -30.73
C PRO A 241 -9.32 -12.88 -30.28
N PRO A 242 -8.89 -14.14 -30.43
CA PRO A 242 -7.59 -14.60 -29.96
C PRO A 242 -6.44 -13.94 -30.73
N VAL A 243 -5.34 -13.70 -30.02
CA VAL A 243 -4.07 -13.20 -30.57
C VAL A 243 -3.00 -14.25 -30.30
N GLU A 244 -2.24 -14.71 -31.29
CA GLU A 244 -1.25 -15.79 -31.09
C GLU A 244 0.04 -15.32 -30.40
N LEU A 245 -0.05 -14.81 -29.17
CA LEU A 245 1.06 -14.20 -28.41
C LEU A 245 2.32 -15.07 -28.33
N HIS A 246 2.16 -16.39 -28.17
CA HIS A 246 3.26 -17.36 -28.07
C HIS A 246 4.05 -17.55 -29.39
N LYS A 247 3.46 -17.20 -30.54
CA LYS A 247 4.10 -17.25 -31.87
C LYS A 247 4.56 -15.88 -32.34
N THR A 248 3.99 -14.81 -31.80
CA THR A 248 4.29 -13.45 -32.23
C THR A 248 5.71 -13.05 -31.83
N PRO A 249 6.61 -12.76 -32.79
CA PRO A 249 7.95 -12.26 -32.47
C PRO A 249 7.85 -10.96 -31.68
N PHE A 250 8.73 -10.77 -30.69
CA PHE A 250 8.73 -9.53 -29.89
C PHE A 250 9.01 -8.25 -30.68
N ALA A 251 9.56 -8.37 -31.90
CA ALA A 251 9.74 -7.25 -32.81
C ALA A 251 8.41 -6.77 -33.45
N ASP A 252 7.33 -7.54 -33.33
CA ASP A 252 6.02 -7.15 -33.86
C ASP A 252 5.42 -6.01 -33.03
N LYS A 253 5.55 -4.79 -33.57
CA LYS A 253 5.05 -3.57 -32.93
C LYS A 253 3.52 -3.52 -32.86
N LYS A 254 2.80 -4.21 -33.76
CA LYS A 254 1.34 -4.15 -33.78
C LYS A 254 0.73 -4.86 -32.59
N VAL A 255 1.33 -5.97 -32.15
CA VAL A 255 0.88 -6.72 -30.98
C VAL A 255 1.53 -6.17 -29.72
N TRP A 256 2.86 -6.00 -29.72
CA TRP A 256 3.57 -5.71 -28.47
C TRP A 256 3.60 -4.23 -28.06
N HIS A 257 3.07 -3.32 -28.87
CA HIS A 257 2.97 -1.89 -28.53
C HIS A 257 1.52 -1.38 -28.56
N ASP A 258 0.53 -2.27 -28.58
CA ASP A 258 -0.88 -1.90 -28.49
C ASP A 258 -1.27 -1.56 -27.03
N ALA A 259 -2.30 -0.73 -26.88
CA ALA A 259 -2.82 -0.29 -25.59
C ALA A 259 -4.06 -1.12 -25.20
N TYR A 260 -3.85 -2.37 -24.80
CA TYR A 260 -4.94 -3.34 -24.62
C TYR A 260 -5.96 -2.96 -23.53
N LEU A 261 -5.53 -2.30 -22.47
CA LEU A 261 -6.37 -1.90 -21.33
C LEU A 261 -7.10 -0.57 -21.50
N GLY A 262 -6.86 0.19 -22.59
CA GLY A 262 -7.29 1.59 -22.75
C GLY A 262 -8.78 1.85 -23.05
N CYS A 263 -9.66 0.86 -22.90
CA CYS A 263 -11.09 1.04 -23.18
C CYS A 263 -11.84 1.45 -21.91
N HIS A 264 -12.17 2.73 -21.74
CA HIS A 264 -13.01 3.21 -20.64
C HIS A 264 -14.45 2.69 -20.84
N SER A 265 -15.02 2.05 -19.82
CA SER A 265 -16.45 1.74 -19.79
C SER A 265 -17.02 2.20 -18.45
N GLU A 266 -18.12 2.96 -18.48
CA GLU A 266 -18.80 3.46 -17.28
C GLU A 266 -19.26 2.31 -16.36
N GLU A 267 -19.58 1.14 -16.95
CA GLU A 267 -19.96 -0.09 -16.23
C GLU A 267 -18.89 -0.55 -15.23
N ILE A 268 -17.61 -0.58 -15.65
CA ILE A 268 -16.47 -0.96 -14.79
C ILE A 268 -16.34 -0.03 -13.57
N GLN A 269 -16.62 1.25 -13.74
CA GLN A 269 -16.50 2.21 -12.65
C GLN A 269 -17.61 2.00 -11.61
N GLN A 270 -18.84 1.75 -12.07
CA GLN A 270 -19.98 1.50 -11.18
C GLN A 270 -19.80 0.20 -10.39
N GLU A 271 -19.24 -0.84 -11.02
CA GLU A 271 -18.93 -2.11 -10.35
C GLU A 271 -17.88 -1.93 -9.26
N TYR A 272 -16.81 -1.16 -9.52
CA TYR A 272 -15.82 -0.83 -8.50
C TYR A 272 -16.42 -0.09 -7.30
N GLU A 273 -17.33 0.85 -7.51
CA GLU A 273 -17.95 1.60 -6.41
C GLU A 273 -18.83 0.71 -5.52
N ASN A 274 -19.41 -0.36 -6.07
CA ASN A 274 -20.21 -1.33 -5.31
C ASN A 274 -19.34 -2.33 -4.53
N ASP A 275 -18.23 -2.79 -5.13
CA ASP A 275 -17.38 -3.87 -4.58
C ASP A 275 -16.09 -3.35 -3.91
N ARG A 276 -16.03 -2.05 -3.64
CA ARG A 276 -14.83 -1.44 -3.04
C ARG A 276 -14.64 -1.96 -1.61
N TYR A 277 -13.53 -2.67 -1.40
CA TYR A 277 -13.06 -3.10 -0.09
C TYR A 277 -11.98 -2.14 0.45
N PRO A 278 -12.26 -1.26 1.44
CA PRO A 278 -11.28 -0.26 1.89
C PRO A 278 -10.06 -0.90 2.57
N MET A 279 -8.86 -0.41 2.28
CA MET A 279 -7.65 -0.85 2.98
C MET A 279 -7.62 -0.35 4.43
N LEU A 280 -7.38 -1.28 5.36
CA LEU A 280 -7.01 -1.00 6.73
C LEU A 280 -5.49 -0.96 6.86
N VAL A 281 -4.95 0.20 7.17
CA VAL A 281 -3.51 0.37 7.38
C VAL A 281 -3.14 0.43 8.86
N TYR A 282 -1.96 -0.08 9.20
CA TYR A 282 -1.42 0.03 10.55
C TYR A 282 0.11 -0.04 10.60
N PHE A 283 0.70 0.31 11.73
CA PHE A 283 2.14 0.11 11.97
C PHE A 283 2.40 -1.15 12.79
N SER A 284 3.42 -1.94 12.44
CA SER A 284 3.78 -3.18 13.13
C SER A 284 5.22 -3.13 13.66
N ARG A 285 5.45 -3.66 14.86
CA ARG A 285 6.81 -3.93 15.36
C ARG A 285 7.39 -5.23 14.82
N ARG A 286 6.51 -6.19 14.50
CA ARG A 286 6.89 -7.54 14.07
C ARG A 286 7.03 -7.61 12.56
N ASP A 287 6.09 -6.99 11.87
CA ASP A 287 5.98 -7.04 10.43
C ASP A 287 6.59 -5.77 9.82
N GLY A 288 7.24 -5.92 8.67
CA GLY A 288 7.74 -4.80 7.88
C GLY A 288 6.63 -4.14 7.06
N PHE A 289 7.02 -3.65 5.88
CA PHE A 289 6.05 -3.46 4.81
C PHE A 289 5.49 -4.84 4.46
N ARG A 290 4.17 -5.01 4.57
CA ARG A 290 3.52 -6.28 4.30
C ARG A 290 2.04 -6.09 3.99
N GLN A 291 1.59 -6.63 2.88
CA GLN A 291 0.19 -7.01 2.68
C GLN A 291 -0.10 -8.31 3.47
N ALA A 292 -0.91 -8.22 4.53
CA ALA A 292 -1.25 -9.39 5.35
C ALA A 292 -2.48 -10.14 4.81
N SER A 293 -3.44 -9.41 4.24
CA SER A 293 -4.66 -9.93 3.60
C SER A 293 -5.04 -9.02 2.43
N ARG A 294 -6.11 -9.34 1.69
CA ARG A 294 -6.61 -8.51 0.57
C ARG A 294 -6.92 -7.06 0.96
N CYS A 295 -7.16 -6.79 2.25
CA CYS A 295 -7.62 -5.49 2.73
C CYS A 295 -6.80 -4.91 3.89
N THR A 296 -5.67 -5.52 4.24
CA THR A 296 -4.85 -5.05 5.38
C THR A 296 -3.41 -4.89 5.00
N LEU A 297 -2.85 -3.74 5.39
CA LEU A 297 -1.53 -3.32 5.00
C LEU A 297 -0.75 -2.80 6.20
N SER A 298 0.45 -3.33 6.43
CA SER A 298 1.32 -2.88 7.50
C SER A 298 2.54 -2.12 6.99
N ALA A 299 2.98 -1.14 7.79
CA ALA A 299 4.29 -0.51 7.68
C ALA A 299 5.12 -0.78 8.96
N PRO A 300 6.46 -0.81 8.89
CA PRO A 300 7.27 -1.01 10.08
C PRO A 300 7.16 0.20 11.01
N LEU A 301 7.04 -0.05 12.32
CA LEU A 301 6.90 1.02 13.31
C LEU A 301 8.10 2.00 13.31
N SER A 302 9.28 1.53 12.89
CA SER A 302 10.46 2.38 12.69
C SER A 302 10.21 3.54 11.71
N SER A 303 9.35 3.36 10.71
CA SER A 303 9.00 4.42 9.74
C SER A 303 8.35 5.64 10.38
N VAL A 304 7.74 5.53 11.57
CA VAL A 304 7.16 6.68 12.28
C VAL A 304 8.23 7.76 12.55
N ASN A 305 9.45 7.33 12.90
CA ASN A 305 10.55 8.24 13.24
C ASN A 305 11.63 8.32 12.16
N ALA A 306 11.47 7.59 11.05
CA ALA A 306 12.52 7.39 10.05
C ALA A 306 12.07 7.46 8.58
N CYS A 307 10.80 7.79 8.31
CA CYS A 307 10.27 7.82 6.94
C CYS A 307 10.90 8.89 6.04
N ASP A 308 11.61 9.88 6.60
CA ASP A 308 12.41 10.83 5.82
C ASP A 308 13.66 10.20 5.17
N ALA A 309 14.07 9.02 5.65
CA ALA A 309 15.18 8.26 5.12
C ALA A 309 14.73 7.13 4.18
N LEU A 310 15.52 6.88 3.14
CA LEU A 310 15.22 5.89 2.10
C LEU A 310 14.95 4.47 2.65
N PRO A 311 15.69 3.95 3.65
CA PRO A 311 15.46 2.59 4.15
C PRO A 311 14.08 2.38 4.80
N TRP A 312 13.47 3.44 5.34
CA TRP A 312 12.16 3.37 6.01
C TRP A 312 11.11 4.24 5.35
N SER A 313 11.34 4.66 4.09
CA SER A 313 10.42 5.51 3.34
C SER A 313 9.03 4.89 3.28
N LEU A 314 8.00 5.69 3.51
CA LEU A 314 6.63 5.25 3.28
C LEU A 314 6.33 5.00 1.80
N PHE A 315 7.19 5.45 0.87
CA PHE A 315 7.03 5.14 -0.54
C PHE A 315 7.09 3.63 -0.80
N ASN A 316 7.83 2.87 0.02
CA ASN A 316 7.95 1.42 -0.12
C ASN A 316 6.60 0.69 0.02
N ILE A 317 5.57 1.36 0.53
CA ILE A 317 4.21 0.82 0.58
C ILE A 317 3.63 0.54 -0.82
N THR A 318 4.14 1.20 -1.86
CA THR A 318 3.68 0.98 -3.25
C THR A 318 3.94 -0.44 -3.72
N HIS A 319 5.02 -1.07 -3.25
CA HIS A 319 5.29 -2.48 -3.51
C HIS A 319 4.20 -3.39 -2.95
N GLU A 320 3.83 -3.18 -1.68
CA GLU A 320 2.78 -3.96 -1.02
C GLU A 320 1.39 -3.70 -1.62
N LEU A 321 1.10 -2.46 -2.02
CA LEU A 321 -0.13 -2.13 -2.75
C LEU A 321 -0.17 -2.78 -4.14
N SER A 322 1.00 -2.94 -4.78
CA SER A 322 1.11 -3.63 -6.06
C SER A 322 0.70 -5.11 -5.94
N HIS A 323 0.90 -5.75 -4.79
CA HIS A 323 0.39 -7.11 -4.56
C HIS A 323 -1.13 -7.19 -4.73
N VAL A 324 -1.89 -6.22 -4.21
CA VAL A 324 -3.36 -6.24 -4.32
C VAL A 324 -3.80 -6.26 -5.78
N PHE A 325 -3.25 -5.37 -6.61
CA PHE A 325 -3.61 -5.32 -8.03
C PHE A 325 -3.10 -6.55 -8.80
N VAL A 326 -1.85 -6.96 -8.59
CA VAL A 326 -1.27 -8.10 -9.31
C VAL A 326 -1.95 -9.41 -8.92
N GLU A 327 -2.29 -9.63 -7.66
CA GLU A 327 -2.99 -10.83 -7.21
C GLU A 327 -4.37 -10.95 -7.86
N THR A 328 -5.14 -9.86 -7.92
CA THR A 328 -6.46 -9.87 -8.59
C THR A 328 -6.34 -10.20 -10.07
N VAL A 329 -5.35 -9.63 -10.77
CA VAL A 329 -5.13 -9.89 -12.20
C VAL A 329 -4.65 -11.32 -12.44
N LEU A 330 -3.72 -11.83 -11.63
CA LEU A 330 -3.24 -13.21 -11.80
C LEU A 330 -4.33 -14.24 -11.50
N GLY A 331 -5.20 -13.96 -10.52
CA GLY A 331 -6.39 -14.76 -10.24
C GLY A 331 -7.37 -14.79 -11.42
N GLU A 332 -7.55 -13.65 -12.09
CA GLU A 332 -8.39 -13.57 -13.30
C GLU A 332 -7.77 -14.32 -14.49
N ILE A 333 -6.44 -14.22 -14.66
CA ILE A 333 -5.75 -14.94 -15.73
C ILE A 333 -5.88 -16.44 -15.50
N ILE A 334 -5.42 -16.96 -14.36
CA ILE A 334 -5.51 -18.40 -14.05
C ILE A 334 -6.43 -18.60 -12.85
N ASP A 335 -7.73 -18.71 -13.13
CA ASP A 335 -8.69 -19.14 -12.12
C ASP A 335 -8.53 -20.64 -11.87
N SER A 336 -7.86 -21.00 -10.78
CA SER A 336 -7.63 -22.39 -10.41
C SER A 336 -8.92 -23.14 -10.02
N SER A 337 -10.02 -22.42 -9.77
CA SER A 337 -11.34 -23.01 -9.51
C SER A 337 -12.06 -23.40 -10.81
N GLU A 338 -11.63 -22.89 -11.97
CA GLU A 338 -12.22 -23.26 -13.26
C GLU A 338 -11.92 -24.75 -13.59
N ASP A 339 -12.99 -25.53 -13.68
CA ASP A 339 -12.91 -26.96 -13.99
C ASP A 339 -12.16 -27.22 -15.31
N GLY A 340 -11.11 -28.04 -15.21
CA GLY A 340 -10.32 -28.47 -16.35
C GLY A 340 -9.40 -27.41 -16.96
N ILE A 341 -9.21 -26.24 -16.33
CA ILE A 341 -8.34 -25.18 -16.88
C ILE A 341 -6.92 -25.68 -17.19
N PHE A 342 -6.31 -26.43 -16.28
CA PHE A 342 -4.97 -27.01 -16.49
C PHE A 342 -4.96 -28.09 -17.56
N GLN A 343 -6.07 -28.81 -17.75
CA GLN A 343 -6.21 -29.76 -18.86
C GLN A 343 -6.22 -29.01 -20.19
N LYS A 344 -7.02 -27.94 -20.32
CA LYS A 344 -7.04 -27.08 -21.51
C LYS A 344 -5.65 -26.51 -21.82
N LEU A 345 -4.95 -25.97 -20.81
CA LEU A 345 -3.60 -25.39 -20.95
C LEU A 345 -2.55 -26.44 -21.36
N TYR A 346 -2.64 -27.64 -20.78
CA TYR A 346 -1.80 -28.77 -21.17
C TYR A 346 -2.08 -29.17 -22.62
N ASP A 347 -3.35 -29.31 -23.00
CA ASP A 347 -3.76 -29.69 -24.35
C ASP A 347 -3.26 -28.68 -25.39
N TRP A 348 -3.33 -27.37 -25.12
CA TRP A 348 -2.74 -26.34 -26.01
C TRP A 348 -1.22 -26.43 -26.12
N SER A 349 -0.54 -26.97 -25.11
CA SER A 349 0.92 -27.12 -25.12
C SER A 349 1.40 -28.29 -25.99
N TYR A 350 0.59 -29.35 -26.14
CA TYR A 350 0.97 -30.60 -26.80
C TYR A 350 0.20 -30.91 -28.08
N ASN A 351 -1.06 -30.49 -28.18
CA ASN A 351 -1.99 -30.82 -29.25
C ASN A 351 -2.55 -29.54 -29.91
N TYR A 352 -1.68 -28.57 -30.22
CA TYR A 352 -2.10 -27.31 -30.85
C TYR A 352 -2.54 -27.55 -32.31
N ASP A 353 -3.84 -27.59 -32.57
CA ASP A 353 -4.44 -27.71 -33.90
C ASP A 353 -5.61 -26.73 -34.11
N GLU A 354 -6.28 -26.76 -35.28
CA GLU A 354 -7.39 -25.83 -35.59
C GLU A 354 -8.58 -25.98 -34.63
N GLY A 355 -8.81 -27.18 -34.06
CA GLY A 355 -9.88 -27.47 -33.10
C GLY A 355 -9.49 -27.21 -31.65
N ASN A 356 -8.19 -27.25 -31.34
CA ASN A 356 -7.64 -27.16 -29.99
C ASN A 356 -6.61 -26.00 -29.88
N ARG A 357 -7.13 -24.78 -29.91
CA ARG A 357 -6.36 -23.53 -29.77
C ARG A 357 -7.13 -22.49 -28.93
N PRO A 358 -6.45 -21.44 -28.43
CA PRO A 358 -7.09 -20.31 -27.77
C PRO A 358 -8.26 -19.73 -28.58
N LYS A 359 -9.42 -19.53 -27.94
CA LYS A 359 -10.65 -19.05 -28.59
C LYS A 359 -10.91 -17.57 -28.32
N SER A 360 -10.31 -17.03 -27.28
CA SER A 360 -10.38 -15.63 -26.89
C SER A 360 -8.99 -15.03 -26.70
N PHE A 361 -8.90 -13.71 -26.58
CA PHE A 361 -7.65 -13.07 -26.21
C PHE A 361 -7.21 -13.43 -24.79
N LEU A 362 -8.16 -13.63 -23.86
CA LEU A 362 -7.86 -14.12 -22.52
C LEU A 362 -7.24 -15.53 -22.56
N ASP A 363 -7.76 -16.45 -23.37
CA ASP A 363 -7.15 -17.78 -23.56
C ASP A 363 -5.71 -17.68 -24.08
N SER A 364 -5.46 -16.75 -25.00
CA SER A 364 -4.12 -16.50 -25.52
C SER A 364 -3.17 -15.99 -24.42
N ILE A 365 -3.65 -15.12 -23.53
CA ILE A 365 -2.90 -14.64 -22.37
C ILE A 365 -2.63 -15.78 -21.39
N ARG A 366 -3.63 -16.61 -21.09
CA ARG A 366 -3.51 -17.80 -20.24
C ARG A 366 -2.43 -18.74 -20.75
N TYR A 367 -2.48 -19.06 -22.03
CA TYR A 367 -1.51 -19.92 -22.69
C TYR A 367 -0.11 -19.30 -22.72
N PHE A 368 -0.01 -18.00 -23.00
CA PHE A 368 1.27 -17.31 -22.95
C PHE A 368 1.86 -17.32 -21.55
N PHE A 369 1.08 -17.00 -20.53
CA PHE A 369 1.53 -16.97 -19.13
C PHE A 369 2.05 -18.34 -18.67
N ILE A 370 1.30 -19.42 -18.93
CA ILE A 370 1.75 -20.77 -18.55
C ILE A 370 3.03 -21.18 -19.30
N SER A 371 3.22 -20.73 -20.54
CA SER A 371 4.46 -20.96 -21.28
C SER A 371 5.67 -20.29 -20.63
N ILE A 372 5.49 -19.11 -20.01
CA ILE A 372 6.55 -18.43 -19.26
C ILE A 372 6.89 -19.24 -17.99
N VAL A 373 5.88 -19.70 -17.25
CA VAL A 373 6.06 -20.55 -16.06
C VAL A 373 6.83 -21.82 -16.41
N ALA A 374 6.45 -22.47 -17.50
CA ALA A 374 7.12 -23.66 -18.03
C ALA A 374 8.59 -23.40 -18.40
N GLN A 375 8.89 -22.29 -19.08
CA GLN A 375 10.25 -21.88 -19.43
C GLN A 375 11.12 -21.61 -18.19
N HIS A 376 10.56 -20.94 -17.18
CA HIS A 376 11.26 -20.69 -15.91
C HIS A 376 11.58 -22.00 -15.18
N HIS A 377 10.65 -22.95 -15.13
CA HIS A 377 10.90 -24.26 -14.54
C HIS A 377 12.06 -24.99 -15.25
N ALA A 378 12.12 -24.91 -16.58
CA ALA A 378 13.21 -25.47 -17.37
C ALA A 378 14.56 -24.81 -17.01
N ALA A 379 14.56 -23.47 -16.89
CA ALA A 379 15.75 -22.69 -16.53
C ALA A 379 16.28 -23.03 -15.13
N GLN A 380 15.40 -23.25 -14.14
CA GLN A 380 15.81 -23.63 -12.77
C GLN A 380 16.39 -25.05 -12.69
N SER A 381 15.89 -25.98 -13.50
CA SER A 381 16.26 -27.40 -13.42
C SER A 381 17.48 -27.78 -14.27
N SER A 382 17.97 -26.88 -15.13
CA SER A 382 19.02 -27.15 -16.14
C SER A 382 18.74 -28.41 -16.99
N LYS A 383 17.47 -28.81 -17.09
CA LYS A 383 17.00 -30.01 -17.81
C LYS A 383 15.99 -29.59 -18.87
N LYS A 384 15.88 -30.41 -19.92
CA LYS A 384 14.83 -30.25 -20.92
C LYS A 384 13.48 -30.44 -20.24
N LEU A 385 12.62 -29.43 -20.32
CA LEU A 385 11.29 -29.45 -19.72
C LEU A 385 10.50 -30.65 -20.24
N THR A 386 9.92 -31.44 -19.34
CA THR A 386 8.97 -32.49 -19.67
C THR A 386 7.76 -32.34 -18.73
N ILE A 387 6.72 -31.65 -19.20
CA ILE A 387 5.42 -31.64 -18.53
C ILE A 387 4.73 -32.95 -18.95
N THR A 388 4.32 -33.77 -17.99
CA THR A 388 3.81 -35.12 -18.27
C THR A 388 2.31 -35.11 -18.52
N ASP A 389 1.58 -34.29 -17.78
CA ASP A 389 0.13 -34.21 -17.75
C ASP A 389 -0.32 -32.87 -17.12
N ALA A 390 -1.64 -32.66 -17.04
CA ALA A 390 -2.25 -31.46 -16.49
C ALA A 390 -2.05 -31.28 -14.98
N GLU A 391 -1.94 -32.38 -14.22
CA GLU A 391 -1.72 -32.34 -12.77
C GLU A 391 -0.29 -31.89 -12.46
N HIS A 392 0.69 -32.42 -13.19
CA HIS A 392 2.07 -31.95 -13.12
C HIS A 392 2.19 -30.47 -13.51
N LEU A 393 1.42 -29.99 -14.49
CA LEU A 393 1.37 -28.57 -14.83
C LEU A 393 0.81 -27.71 -13.70
N ARG A 394 -0.27 -28.17 -13.05
CA ARG A 394 -0.86 -27.54 -11.86
C ARG A 394 0.14 -27.46 -10.72
N ASP A 395 0.89 -28.53 -10.47
CA ASP A 395 1.93 -28.57 -9.42
C ASP A 395 3.09 -27.62 -9.70
N ILE A 396 3.55 -27.55 -10.96
CA ILE A 396 4.58 -26.59 -11.38
C ILE A 396 4.06 -25.17 -11.16
N TYR A 397 2.84 -24.87 -11.61
CA TYR A 397 2.22 -23.56 -11.43
C TYR A 397 2.10 -23.19 -9.95
N GLY A 398 1.50 -24.05 -9.12
CA GLY A 398 1.31 -23.79 -7.68
C GLY A 398 2.63 -23.54 -6.94
N ARG A 399 3.70 -24.28 -7.30
CA ARG A 399 5.03 -24.10 -6.71
C ARG A 399 5.72 -22.79 -7.15
N LEU A 400 5.55 -22.37 -8.39
CA LEU A 400 6.25 -21.20 -8.96
C LEU A 400 5.45 -19.90 -8.86
N LEU A 401 4.14 -19.97 -8.65
CA LEU A 401 3.27 -18.80 -8.57
C LEU A 401 3.75 -17.77 -7.54
N PRO A 402 4.21 -18.13 -6.33
CA PRO A 402 4.71 -17.12 -5.37
C PRO A 402 5.89 -16.29 -5.91
N GLU A 403 6.81 -16.93 -6.67
CA GLU A 403 7.96 -16.24 -7.26
C GLU A 403 7.52 -15.34 -8.44
N PHE A 404 6.66 -15.86 -9.31
CA PHE A 404 6.10 -15.10 -10.44
C PHE A 404 5.30 -13.89 -9.98
N ARG A 405 4.48 -14.06 -8.95
CA ARG A 405 3.73 -12.98 -8.33
C ARG A 405 4.67 -11.89 -7.85
N GLU A 406 5.73 -12.23 -7.12
CA GLU A 406 6.65 -11.20 -6.65
C GLU A 406 7.34 -10.45 -7.79
N VAL A 407 7.79 -11.16 -8.82
CA VAL A 407 8.43 -10.51 -9.97
C VAL A 407 7.43 -9.60 -10.71
N ALA A 408 6.18 -10.04 -10.86
CA ALA A 408 5.11 -9.23 -11.43
C ALA A 408 4.79 -7.99 -10.59
N VAL A 409 4.83 -8.09 -9.25
CA VAL A 409 4.69 -6.95 -8.34
C VAL A 409 5.84 -5.95 -8.52
N HIS A 410 7.09 -6.41 -8.61
CA HIS A 410 8.23 -5.53 -8.90
C HIS A 410 8.14 -4.86 -10.27
N LEU A 411 7.66 -5.59 -11.28
CA LEU A 411 7.41 -5.03 -12.61
C LEU A 411 6.32 -3.95 -12.56
N PHE A 412 5.20 -4.24 -11.90
CA PHE A 412 4.11 -3.30 -11.71
C PHE A 412 4.59 -2.04 -10.98
N ASP A 413 5.31 -2.22 -9.87
CA ASP A 413 5.83 -1.13 -9.06
C ASP A 413 6.79 -0.23 -9.85
N PHE A 414 7.71 -0.85 -10.58
CA PHE A 414 8.64 -0.16 -11.46
C PHE A 414 7.95 0.65 -12.56
N ILE A 415 6.95 0.07 -13.23
CA ILE A 415 6.26 0.68 -14.36
C ILE A 415 5.33 1.81 -13.89
N TYR A 416 4.53 1.58 -12.85
CA TYR A 416 3.49 2.51 -12.41
C TYR A 416 4.00 3.56 -11.42
N PHE A 417 4.70 3.17 -10.36
CA PHE A 417 5.07 4.11 -9.30
C PHE A 417 6.42 4.78 -9.57
N TYR A 418 7.39 4.04 -10.10
CA TYR A 418 8.72 4.58 -10.43
C TYR A 418 8.84 5.13 -11.86
N LYS A 419 7.79 5.05 -12.69
CA LYS A 419 7.80 5.53 -14.10
C LYS A 419 8.95 4.98 -14.94
N LYS A 420 9.38 3.75 -14.66
CA LYS A 420 10.55 3.13 -15.29
C LYS A 420 11.88 3.87 -15.04
N ASP A 421 11.97 4.71 -14.00
CA ASP A 421 13.22 5.36 -13.57
C ASP A 421 14.12 4.35 -12.84
N GLU A 422 15.10 3.83 -13.59
CA GLU A 422 15.98 2.76 -13.14
C GLU A 422 16.80 3.12 -11.89
N LYS A 423 17.31 4.36 -11.83
CA LYS A 423 18.22 4.78 -10.75
C LYS A 423 17.45 4.96 -9.46
N THR A 424 16.29 5.61 -9.52
CA THR A 424 15.42 5.85 -8.37
C THR A 424 14.87 4.53 -7.84
N TYR A 425 14.46 3.63 -8.73
CA TYR A 425 13.99 2.28 -8.37
C TYR A 425 15.07 1.45 -7.67
N VAL A 426 16.23 1.25 -8.32
CA VAL A 426 17.34 0.47 -7.76
C VAL A 426 17.79 1.05 -6.42
N LYS A 427 17.93 2.37 -6.33
CA LYS A 427 18.33 3.03 -5.09
C LYS A 427 17.30 2.80 -3.97
N GLY A 428 16.02 2.97 -4.25
CA GLY A 428 14.94 2.85 -3.28
C GLY A 428 14.83 1.43 -2.71
N ILE A 429 14.67 0.43 -3.58
CA ILE A 429 14.43 -0.96 -3.15
C ILE A 429 15.63 -1.56 -2.41
N TRP A 430 16.86 -1.32 -2.89
CA TRP A 430 18.04 -1.93 -2.27
C TRP A 430 18.39 -1.30 -0.93
N LEU A 431 18.16 0.01 -0.76
CA LEU A 431 18.32 0.66 0.54
C LEU A 431 17.22 0.23 1.54
N SER A 432 16.00 0.01 1.07
CA SER A 432 14.92 -0.60 1.86
C SER A 432 15.27 -2.01 2.30
N TRP A 433 15.72 -2.87 1.38
CA TRP A 433 16.10 -4.25 1.70
C TRP A 433 17.33 -4.37 2.59
N ASN A 434 18.22 -3.38 2.58
CA ASN A 434 19.43 -3.40 3.39
C ASN A 434 19.16 -3.43 4.90
N VAL A 435 17.93 -3.10 5.34
CA VAL A 435 17.52 -3.24 6.75
C VAL A 435 17.04 -4.65 7.11
N LEU A 436 16.95 -5.57 6.14
CA LEU A 436 16.53 -6.95 6.37
C LEU A 436 17.70 -7.81 6.87
N PRO A 437 17.53 -8.59 7.96
CA PRO A 437 18.63 -9.32 8.59
C PRO A 437 19.25 -10.42 7.71
N ASP A 438 18.51 -10.97 6.75
CA ASP A 438 18.93 -12.11 5.92
C ASP A 438 19.10 -11.78 4.43
N LEU A 439 19.25 -10.49 4.07
CA LEU A 439 19.32 -10.06 2.67
C LEU A 439 20.35 -10.84 1.83
N ARG A 440 21.56 -11.03 2.38
CA ARG A 440 22.70 -11.70 1.71
C ARG A 440 22.38 -13.12 1.24
N ARG A 441 21.53 -13.84 1.97
CA ARG A 441 21.16 -15.23 1.62
C ARG A 441 20.24 -15.29 0.41
N ARG A 442 19.62 -14.16 0.06
CA ARG A 442 18.60 -14.03 -0.99
C ARG A 442 19.02 -13.09 -2.12
N TYR A 443 20.31 -12.77 -2.24
CA TYR A 443 20.80 -11.88 -3.30
C TYR A 443 20.39 -12.31 -4.70
N ASP A 444 20.41 -13.62 -5.01
CA ASP A 444 19.99 -14.10 -6.32
C ASP A 444 18.54 -13.71 -6.63
N ASP A 445 17.61 -13.96 -5.71
CA ASP A 445 16.19 -13.64 -5.88
C ASP A 445 15.99 -12.13 -6.12
N TYR A 446 16.59 -11.30 -5.27
CA TYR A 446 16.44 -9.85 -5.33
C TYR A 446 17.11 -9.24 -6.56
N ILE A 447 18.26 -9.76 -6.97
CA ILE A 447 18.93 -9.36 -8.21
C ILE A 447 18.07 -9.74 -9.42
N VAL A 448 17.53 -10.96 -9.48
CA VAL A 448 16.67 -11.39 -10.60
C VAL A 448 15.40 -10.56 -10.67
N ARG A 449 14.74 -10.26 -9.54
CA ARG A 449 13.58 -9.35 -9.48
C ARG A 449 13.93 -7.94 -9.99
N THR A 450 15.09 -7.41 -9.59
CA THR A 450 15.57 -6.10 -10.05
C THR A 450 15.85 -6.11 -11.55
N LEU A 451 16.57 -7.13 -12.04
CA LEU A 451 16.89 -7.28 -13.47
C LEU A 451 15.62 -7.44 -14.31
N ALA A 452 14.64 -8.23 -13.84
CA ALA A 452 13.35 -8.36 -14.52
C ALA A 452 12.67 -6.99 -14.69
N ALA A 453 12.60 -6.19 -13.62
CA ALA A 453 12.08 -4.83 -13.67
C ALA A 453 12.84 -3.94 -14.68
N LEU A 454 14.17 -3.89 -14.60
CA LEU A 454 15.01 -3.10 -15.50
C LEU A 454 14.91 -3.54 -16.96
N SER A 455 14.61 -4.82 -17.21
CA SER A 455 14.48 -5.34 -18.57
C SER A 455 13.34 -4.69 -19.37
N VAL A 456 12.36 -4.09 -18.70
CA VAL A 456 11.28 -3.31 -19.32
C VAL A 456 11.83 -2.21 -20.24
N ASN A 457 12.92 -1.56 -19.85
CA ASN A 457 13.55 -0.51 -20.67
C ASN A 457 14.37 -1.07 -21.84
N GLN A 458 14.65 -2.37 -21.82
CA GLN A 458 15.45 -3.08 -22.82
C GLN A 458 14.60 -3.89 -23.80
N LEU A 459 13.26 -3.86 -23.68
CA LEU A 459 12.35 -4.62 -24.56
C LEU A 459 12.43 -4.20 -26.03
N HIS A 460 12.90 -2.99 -26.32
CA HIS A 460 13.11 -2.48 -27.67
C HIS A 460 14.26 -3.19 -28.43
N LEU A 461 15.16 -3.89 -27.72
CA LEU A 461 16.24 -4.64 -28.34
C LEU A 461 15.72 -5.97 -28.88
N GLU A 462 16.13 -6.38 -30.07
CA GLU A 462 15.70 -7.67 -30.64
C GLU A 462 16.52 -8.86 -30.08
N THR A 463 17.80 -8.63 -29.78
CA THR A 463 18.73 -9.64 -29.27
C THR A 463 19.49 -9.11 -28.06
N ASN A 464 20.11 -10.01 -27.27
CA ASN A 464 20.98 -9.66 -26.14
C ASN A 464 20.32 -8.84 -25.01
N ARG A 465 18.98 -8.85 -24.91
CA ARG A 465 18.22 -8.13 -23.87
C ARG A 465 18.74 -8.39 -22.46
N ALA A 466 19.01 -9.66 -22.15
CA ALA A 466 19.53 -10.06 -20.84
C ALA A 466 20.90 -9.46 -20.55
N ASP A 467 21.82 -9.50 -21.51
CA ASP A 467 23.18 -8.94 -21.35
C ASP A 467 23.14 -7.42 -21.22
N ALA A 468 22.30 -6.75 -22.03
CA ALA A 468 22.09 -5.30 -21.93
C ALA A 468 21.53 -4.90 -20.55
N THR A 469 20.56 -5.67 -20.03
CA THR A 469 19.95 -5.43 -18.72
C THR A 469 20.97 -5.63 -17.59
N ILE A 470 21.78 -6.69 -17.65
CA ILE A 470 22.84 -6.96 -16.67
C ILE A 470 23.89 -5.85 -16.70
N ALA A 471 24.37 -5.48 -17.88
CA ALA A 471 25.34 -4.39 -18.05
C ALA A 471 24.81 -3.07 -17.49
N ARG A 472 23.53 -2.77 -17.74
CA ARG A 472 22.88 -1.57 -17.21
C ARG A 472 22.78 -1.56 -15.70
N PHE A 473 22.44 -2.69 -15.07
CA PHE A 473 22.38 -2.78 -13.61
C PHE A 473 23.77 -2.63 -12.97
N LEU A 474 24.82 -3.19 -13.59
CA LEU A 474 26.21 -3.00 -13.15
C LEU A 474 26.65 -1.54 -13.26
N GLU A 475 26.22 -0.83 -14.29
CA GLU A 475 26.46 0.61 -14.44
C GLU A 475 25.78 1.40 -13.32
N ILE A 476 24.48 1.17 -13.08
CA ILE A 476 23.71 1.87 -12.04
C ILE A 476 24.31 1.65 -10.64
N THR A 477 24.66 0.40 -10.30
CA THR A 477 25.26 0.09 -9.00
C THR A 477 26.59 0.81 -8.79
N LYS A 478 27.42 0.91 -9.83
CA LYS A 478 28.68 1.67 -9.79
C LYS A 478 28.45 3.18 -9.63
N GLU A 479 27.48 3.75 -10.34
CA GLU A 479 27.11 5.16 -10.19
C GLU A 479 26.58 5.47 -8.78
N LEU A 480 25.75 4.59 -8.23
CA LEU A 480 25.21 4.72 -6.88
C LEU A 480 26.32 4.59 -5.82
N GLN A 481 27.25 3.63 -5.99
CA GLN A 481 28.42 3.51 -5.12
C GLN A 481 29.22 4.82 -5.10
N ALA A 482 29.52 5.39 -6.27
CA ALA A 482 30.26 6.66 -6.38
C ALA A 482 29.51 7.85 -5.75
N THR A 483 28.18 7.89 -5.90
CA THR A 483 27.33 8.95 -5.34
C THR A 483 27.24 8.85 -3.82
N LEU A 484 27.09 7.63 -3.29
CA LEU A 484 26.87 7.38 -1.87
C LEU A 484 28.17 7.29 -1.07
N ALA A 485 29.32 6.99 -1.68
CA ALA A 485 30.63 7.00 -1.01
C ALA A 485 30.98 8.36 -0.37
N ARG A 486 30.31 9.44 -0.78
CA ARG A 486 30.44 10.78 -0.19
C ARG A 486 29.64 10.95 1.10
N ILE A 487 28.80 9.98 1.45
CA ILE A 487 27.93 10.00 2.63
C ILE A 487 28.51 9.00 3.64
N PRO A 488 28.87 9.43 4.86
CA PRO A 488 29.40 8.55 5.89
C PRO A 488 28.28 7.65 6.45
N SER A 489 27.94 6.57 5.74
CA SER A 489 26.92 5.61 6.16
C SER A 489 27.32 4.18 5.76
N ASN A 490 27.00 3.21 6.63
CA ASN A 490 27.21 1.78 6.35
C ASN A 490 26.38 1.28 5.15
N ALA A 491 25.40 2.07 4.69
CA ALA A 491 24.58 1.78 3.52
C ALA A 491 25.38 1.82 2.19
N VAL A 492 26.61 2.32 2.17
CA VAL A 492 27.44 2.41 0.94
C VAL A 492 27.85 1.02 0.43
N ASN A 493 28.04 0.05 1.33
CA ASN A 493 28.64 -1.23 0.98
C ASN A 493 27.69 -2.15 0.19
N ILE A 494 26.37 -1.97 0.28
CA ILE A 494 25.42 -2.89 -0.36
C ILE A 494 25.55 -2.90 -1.89
N PHE A 495 25.78 -1.74 -2.50
CA PHE A 495 25.90 -1.64 -3.96
C PHE A 495 27.18 -2.28 -4.49
N GLU A 496 28.26 -2.25 -3.72
CA GLU A 496 29.49 -2.98 -4.02
C GLU A 496 29.28 -4.49 -3.89
N GLU A 497 28.66 -4.94 -2.79
CA GLU A 497 28.37 -6.35 -2.54
C GLU A 497 27.52 -6.98 -3.66
N ILE A 498 26.45 -6.30 -4.10
CA ILE A 498 25.55 -6.83 -5.14
C ILE A 498 26.17 -6.74 -6.53
N HIS A 499 27.00 -5.74 -6.81
CA HIS A 499 27.75 -5.63 -8.06
C HIS A 499 28.70 -6.82 -8.21
N ASP A 500 29.52 -7.07 -7.19
CA ASP A 500 30.45 -8.20 -7.14
C ASP A 500 29.73 -9.55 -7.22
N HIS A 501 28.59 -9.69 -6.54
CA HIS A 501 27.80 -10.91 -6.55
C HIS A 501 27.22 -11.18 -7.95
N LEU A 502 26.71 -10.15 -8.63
CA LEU A 502 26.19 -10.29 -9.98
C LEU A 502 27.30 -10.65 -10.98
N GLU A 503 28.46 -9.99 -10.96
CA GLU A 503 29.57 -10.34 -11.85
C GLU A 503 29.98 -11.80 -11.72
N LYS A 504 30.08 -12.31 -10.48
CA LYS A 504 30.43 -13.71 -10.20
C LYS A 504 29.36 -14.71 -10.64
N ARG A 505 28.09 -14.30 -10.71
CA ARG A 505 26.95 -15.22 -10.87
C ARG A 505 26.10 -14.97 -12.11
N ARG A 506 26.46 -14.01 -12.96
CA ARG A 506 25.68 -13.61 -14.15
C ARG A 506 25.31 -14.78 -15.06
N GLU A 507 26.21 -15.73 -15.28
CA GLU A 507 25.94 -16.90 -16.14
C GLU A 507 24.87 -17.82 -15.54
N LYS A 508 24.77 -17.89 -14.21
CA LYS A 508 23.73 -18.64 -13.52
C LYS A 508 22.40 -17.88 -13.49
N LEU A 509 22.42 -16.56 -13.38
CA LEU A 509 21.20 -15.74 -13.28
C LEU A 509 20.58 -15.43 -14.64
N LYS A 510 21.38 -15.40 -15.71
CA LYS A 510 20.94 -15.06 -17.08
C LYS A 510 19.80 -15.95 -17.59
N PRO A 511 19.81 -17.30 -17.43
CA PRO A 511 18.68 -18.13 -17.83
C PRO A 511 17.37 -17.80 -17.11
N LEU A 512 17.44 -17.45 -15.81
CA LEU A 512 16.27 -17.05 -15.02
C LEU A 512 15.74 -15.69 -15.50
N LEU A 513 16.64 -14.73 -15.75
CA LEU A 513 16.27 -13.43 -16.31
C LEU A 513 15.58 -13.58 -17.67
N LEU A 514 16.08 -14.45 -18.55
CA LEU A 514 15.46 -14.68 -19.86
C LEU A 514 14.00 -15.13 -19.75
N ALA A 515 13.67 -15.98 -18.77
CA ALA A 515 12.28 -16.37 -18.52
C ALA A 515 11.44 -15.15 -18.07
N PHE A 516 11.97 -14.33 -17.16
CA PHE A 516 11.25 -13.16 -16.67
C PHE A 516 11.18 -11.97 -17.64
N ILE A 517 12.03 -11.90 -18.67
CA ILE A 517 11.89 -10.89 -19.74
C ILE A 517 10.54 -11.04 -20.46
N ASN A 518 10.06 -12.27 -20.63
CA ASN A 518 8.75 -12.51 -21.23
C ASN A 518 7.62 -12.03 -20.31
N LEU A 519 7.79 -12.19 -19.00
CA LEU A 519 6.88 -11.60 -18.00
C LEU A 519 6.95 -10.06 -18.02
N ALA A 520 8.15 -9.48 -18.15
CA ALA A 520 8.32 -8.03 -18.27
C ALA A 520 7.63 -7.47 -19.53
N GLN A 521 7.73 -8.18 -20.64
CA GLN A 521 6.99 -7.86 -21.88
C GLN A 521 5.48 -7.95 -21.65
N PHE A 522 5.00 -9.03 -21.03
CA PHE A 522 3.60 -9.20 -20.67
C PHE A 522 3.08 -8.02 -19.84
N MET A 523 3.76 -7.69 -18.74
CA MET A 523 3.38 -6.59 -17.85
C MET A 523 3.40 -5.24 -18.57
N SER A 524 4.40 -5.00 -19.43
CA SER A 524 4.60 -3.70 -20.11
C SER A 524 3.68 -3.46 -21.30
N THR A 525 3.14 -4.52 -21.90
CA THR A 525 2.24 -4.42 -23.05
C THR A 525 0.79 -4.66 -22.64
N ILE A 526 0.53 -5.79 -21.97
CA ILE A 526 -0.84 -6.25 -21.72
C ILE A 526 -1.40 -5.58 -20.46
N LEU A 527 -0.57 -5.37 -19.44
CA LEU A 527 -1.00 -4.84 -18.14
C LEU A 527 -0.58 -3.39 -17.88
N TYR A 528 -0.01 -2.71 -18.88
CA TYR A 528 0.29 -1.30 -18.80
C TYR A 528 -0.85 -0.46 -19.39
N SER A 529 -1.23 0.58 -18.66
CA SER A 529 -2.15 1.62 -19.11
C SER A 529 -1.52 2.97 -18.81
N GLU A 530 -1.29 3.76 -19.87
CA GLU A 530 -0.81 5.14 -19.72
C GLU A 530 -1.82 5.99 -18.96
N GLU A 531 -3.13 5.72 -19.13
CA GLU A 531 -4.19 6.40 -18.38
C GLU A 531 -4.08 6.13 -16.88
N ALA A 532 -3.98 4.87 -16.46
CA ALA A 532 -3.86 4.50 -15.05
C ALA A 532 -2.55 5.03 -14.44
N ALA A 533 -1.44 4.96 -15.19
CA ALA A 533 -0.18 5.54 -14.78
C ALA A 533 -0.30 7.08 -14.64
N ALA A 534 -0.97 7.75 -15.56
CA ALA A 534 -1.16 9.19 -15.49
C ALA A 534 -1.90 9.60 -14.20
N GLN A 535 -2.96 8.89 -13.80
CA GLN A 535 -3.72 9.17 -12.58
C GLN A 535 -2.84 9.21 -11.31
N LEU A 536 -1.88 8.29 -11.18
CA LEU A 536 -0.94 8.28 -10.05
C LEU A 536 -0.01 9.51 -9.99
N HIS A 537 0.15 10.19 -11.12
CA HIS A 537 1.16 11.24 -11.31
C HIS A 537 0.59 12.60 -11.62
N ILE A 538 -0.75 12.73 -11.66
CA ILE A 538 -1.44 14.01 -11.74
C ILE A 538 -1.01 14.86 -10.54
N GLN A 539 -0.71 16.13 -10.82
CA GLN A 539 -0.47 17.14 -9.81
C GLN A 539 -1.07 18.46 -10.30
N ASN A 540 -2.04 18.98 -9.56
CA ASN A 540 -2.76 20.21 -9.91
C ASN A 540 -2.06 21.45 -9.35
N HIS A 541 -1.39 21.33 -8.19
CA HIS A 541 -0.65 22.42 -7.56
C HIS A 541 0.88 22.37 -7.79
N LYS A 542 1.54 23.53 -7.71
CA LYS A 542 2.99 23.68 -8.02
C LYS A 542 3.89 22.85 -7.08
N ASN A 543 5.14 22.65 -7.50
CA ASN A 543 6.18 21.93 -6.76
C ASN A 543 6.31 22.37 -5.28
N PHE A 544 6.59 21.40 -4.42
CA PHE A 544 6.69 21.59 -2.96
C PHE A 544 7.92 22.44 -2.58
N SER A 545 7.72 23.75 -2.44
CA SER A 545 8.77 24.66 -1.96
C SER A 545 8.99 24.47 -0.45
N GLY A 546 10.20 24.11 -0.03
CA GLY A 546 10.53 23.94 1.39
C GLY A 546 11.66 22.94 1.64
N ALA A 547 12.58 23.30 2.54
CA ALA A 547 13.60 22.40 3.04
C ALA A 547 12.98 21.32 3.96
N GLY A 548 13.62 20.16 4.06
CA GLY A 548 13.19 19.10 4.98
C GLY A 548 13.12 19.61 6.42
N GLY A 549 12.04 19.26 7.13
CA GLY A 549 11.81 19.70 8.52
C GLY A 549 11.05 21.01 8.68
N ILE A 550 10.60 21.65 7.59
CA ILE A 550 9.71 22.81 7.65
C ILE A 550 8.28 22.37 7.28
N LEU A 551 7.29 22.80 8.07
CA LEU A 551 5.89 22.62 7.74
C LEU A 551 5.54 23.44 6.50
N ILE A 552 4.99 22.79 5.49
CA ILE A 552 4.59 23.45 4.26
C ILE A 552 3.11 23.84 4.40
N PRO A 553 2.70 25.09 4.09
CA PRO A 553 1.28 25.46 4.10
C PRO A 553 0.54 24.98 2.85
N ASP A 554 1.29 24.69 1.78
CA ASP A 554 0.75 24.31 0.48
C ASP A 554 -0.02 22.98 0.53
N HIS A 555 -1.05 22.91 -0.30
CA HIS A 555 -1.86 21.72 -0.51
C HIS A 555 -1.04 20.59 -1.14
N LEU A 556 -1.27 19.38 -0.64
CA LEU A 556 -0.64 18.16 -1.08
C LEU A 556 -1.66 17.29 -1.82
N ASP A 557 -1.66 17.41 -3.15
CA ASP A 557 -2.54 16.63 -4.03
C ASP A 557 -1.99 15.21 -4.22
N ASN A 558 -0.68 15.07 -4.38
CA ASN A 558 -0.02 13.82 -4.72
C ASN A 558 0.98 13.40 -3.62
N PRO A 559 0.59 12.50 -2.71
CA PRO A 559 1.46 12.05 -1.61
C PRO A 559 2.67 11.25 -2.09
N LEU A 560 2.56 10.53 -3.20
CA LEU A 560 3.65 9.72 -3.74
C LEU A 560 4.78 10.59 -4.28
N LYS A 561 4.45 11.62 -5.08
CA LYS A 561 5.42 12.60 -5.56
C LYS A 561 6.11 13.31 -4.41
N TYR A 562 5.35 13.69 -3.38
CA TYR A 562 5.91 14.31 -2.18
C TYR A 562 6.94 13.42 -1.49
N LEU A 563 6.65 12.13 -1.32
CA LEU A 563 7.58 11.16 -0.73
C LEU A 563 8.85 11.02 -1.58
N LEU A 564 8.73 10.84 -2.90
CA LEU A 564 9.90 10.77 -3.80
C LEU A 564 10.78 12.02 -3.74
N GLU A 565 10.17 13.20 -3.62
CA GLU A 565 10.91 14.45 -3.57
C GLU A 565 11.55 14.72 -2.21
N LYS A 566 10.93 14.29 -1.10
CA LYS A 566 11.36 14.64 0.27
C LYS A 566 12.16 13.55 0.97
N THR A 567 11.97 12.27 0.63
CA THR A 567 12.78 11.18 1.17
C THR A 567 14.12 11.11 0.44
N ARG A 568 15.14 11.82 0.95
CA ARG A 568 16.49 11.86 0.35
C ARG A 568 17.59 11.35 1.27
N ASN A 569 17.32 11.28 2.56
CA ASN A 569 18.33 11.00 3.56
C ASN A 569 18.66 9.49 3.61
N LEU A 570 19.88 9.17 4.03
CA LEU A 570 20.24 7.80 4.45
C LEU A 570 20.02 7.64 5.95
N ASP A 571 20.40 8.65 6.72
CA ASP A 571 20.22 8.67 8.17
C ASP A 571 18.89 9.35 8.52
N PRO A 572 18.07 8.72 9.37
CA PRO A 572 16.74 9.24 9.68
C PRO A 572 16.79 10.42 10.64
N SER A 573 15.81 11.33 10.49
CA SER A 573 15.57 12.44 11.40
C SER A 573 14.13 12.42 11.89
N GLY A 574 13.95 12.15 13.19
CA GLY A 574 12.62 12.14 13.82
C GLY A 574 11.83 13.42 13.57
N THR A 575 12.48 14.59 13.64
CA THR A 575 11.85 15.89 13.36
C THR A 575 11.40 16.01 11.90
N GLN A 576 12.23 15.58 10.94
CA GLN A 576 11.86 15.64 9.53
C GLN A 576 10.73 14.65 9.21
N SER A 577 10.82 13.43 9.75
CA SER A 577 9.76 12.43 9.70
C SER A 577 8.44 12.96 10.26
N LEU A 578 8.46 13.61 11.43
CA LEU A 578 7.28 14.20 12.06
C LEU A 578 6.64 15.30 11.19
N CYS A 579 7.45 16.21 10.61
CA CYS A 579 6.96 17.24 9.69
C CYS A 579 6.38 16.63 8.40
N MET A 580 7.02 15.58 7.88
CA MET A 580 6.59 14.88 6.68
C MET A 580 5.24 14.17 6.90
N LEU A 581 5.09 13.46 8.02
CA LEU A 581 3.83 12.81 8.39
C LEU A 581 2.72 13.82 8.64
N ASN A 582 2.98 14.95 9.30
CA ASN A 582 1.99 16.02 9.47
C ASN A 582 1.52 16.57 8.11
N SER A 583 2.46 16.79 7.18
CA SER A 583 2.13 17.29 5.84
C SER A 583 1.24 16.30 5.08
N LEU A 584 1.62 15.02 5.08
CA LEU A 584 0.83 13.94 4.48
C LEU A 584 -0.56 13.83 5.14
N ALA A 585 -0.63 13.90 6.47
CA ALA A 585 -1.84 13.70 7.26
C ALA A 585 -2.81 14.87 7.28
N TYR A 586 -2.39 16.12 7.03
CA TYR A 586 -3.28 17.28 7.21
C TYR A 586 -3.25 18.34 6.09
N ASN A 587 -2.32 18.32 5.15
CA ASN A 587 -2.25 19.35 4.09
C ASN A 587 -3.17 19.03 2.88
N ARG A 588 -4.48 18.88 3.10
CA ARG A 588 -5.47 18.68 2.01
C ARG A 588 -6.63 19.66 2.06
N PRO A 589 -7.27 19.95 0.91
CA PRO A 589 -8.39 20.90 0.83
C PRO A 589 -9.57 20.56 1.75
N GLU A 590 -9.79 19.27 2.01
CA GLU A 590 -10.93 18.74 2.77
C GLU A 590 -10.84 18.99 4.29
N ILE A 591 -9.64 19.18 4.85
CA ILE A 591 -9.43 19.47 6.28
C ILE A 591 -9.35 20.99 6.57
N ALA A 592 -9.18 21.81 5.53
CA ALA A 592 -9.09 23.26 5.67
C ALA A 592 -10.46 23.97 5.73
N ARG A 593 -11.57 23.22 5.80
CA ARG A 593 -12.95 23.71 5.98
C ARG A 593 -13.49 23.18 7.30
#